data_AF-A0A916H8L8-F1
#
_entry.id   AF-A0A916H8L8-F1
#
_cell.length_a   1.000
_cell.length_b   1.000
_cell.length_c   1.000
_cell.angle_alpha   90.00
_cell.angle_beta   90.00
_cell.angle_gamma   90.00
#
_symmetry.space_group_name_H-M   'P 1'
#
loop_
_entity.id
_entity.type
_entity.pdbx_description
1 polymer ?
#
loop_
_entity_poly.entity_id
_entity_poly.type
_entity_poly.pdbx_seq_one_letter_code
_entity_poly.pdbx_strand_id
1 'polypeptide(L)'
;TTLFQAGEEAVTLDLLPLIQVIAQEGRVEEELYLITFLWEEAKHTDFFCRFLEEVTGEVRDLSHYHTDNYRYLFYHTLPEALQRLTHDSSPEAQVRASATYNMVVEGMLAETGYHAYFTALERNNLLPGQRKGVAYLKQDESRHIAYGVFLLSRLIAANDALWVVFEETMNTLVMPALGIINEAFSHYDVIPFGLVEDDFVNYAMGQFQKRLARIEKARGASIEDIYQITKNAIDEDDA
;
A
#
# COMPACT_ATOMS: atom_id res chain seq x y z
N THR A 1 13.71 4.50 -4.77
CA THR A 1 13.66 5.69 -3.89
C THR A 1 12.71 6.74 -4.41
N THR A 2 12.91 7.31 -5.60
CA THR A 2 12.00 8.34 -6.15
C THR A 2 10.53 7.91 -6.15
N LEU A 3 10.25 6.69 -6.63
CA LEU A 3 8.89 6.13 -6.63
C LEU A 3 8.31 6.00 -5.22
N PHE A 4 9.14 5.70 -4.22
CA PHE A 4 8.68 5.66 -2.83
C PHE A 4 8.39 7.07 -2.32
N GLN A 5 9.31 8.03 -2.47
CA GLN A 5 9.09 9.39 -1.99
C GLN A 5 7.79 9.99 -2.53
N ALA A 6 7.56 9.90 -3.84
CA ALA A 6 6.34 10.41 -4.45
C ALA A 6 5.10 9.58 -4.07
N GLY A 7 5.28 8.29 -3.79
CA GLY A 7 4.24 7.39 -3.30
C GLY A 7 3.78 7.81 -1.91
N GLU A 8 4.72 7.91 -0.95
CA GLU A 8 4.47 8.32 0.44
C GLU A 8 3.81 9.70 0.49
N GLU A 9 4.25 10.64 -0.35
CA GLU A 9 3.64 11.97 -0.44
C GLU A 9 2.20 11.89 -0.93
N ALA A 10 1.90 11.08 -1.96
CA ALA A 10 0.56 10.89 -2.47
C ALA A 10 -0.37 10.27 -1.41
N VAL A 11 0.06 9.20 -0.75
CA VAL A 11 -0.74 8.52 0.28
C VAL A 11 -0.92 9.37 1.54
N THR A 12 0.03 10.27 1.85
CA THR A 12 -0.12 11.30 2.89
C THR A 12 -1.21 12.31 2.52
N LEU A 13 -1.23 12.79 1.27
CA LEU A 13 -2.20 13.80 0.81
C LEU A 13 -3.62 13.23 0.67
N ASP A 14 -3.74 11.99 0.19
CA ASP A 14 -5.03 11.43 -0.21
C ASP A 14 -5.74 10.63 0.89
N LEU A 15 -5.14 10.38 2.06
CA LEU A 15 -5.79 9.60 3.13
C LEU A 15 -6.94 10.36 3.84
N LEU A 16 -6.88 11.69 3.88
CA LEU A 16 -7.79 12.55 4.65
C LEU A 16 -9.30 12.29 4.39
N PRO A 17 -9.78 12.13 3.14
CA PRO A 17 -11.17 11.77 2.86
C PRO A 17 -11.64 10.49 3.58
N LEU A 18 -10.81 9.45 3.67
CA LEU A 18 -11.16 8.22 4.38
C LEU A 18 -11.33 8.47 5.88
N ILE A 19 -10.40 9.22 6.49
CA ILE A 19 -10.50 9.61 7.91
C ILE A 19 -11.82 10.36 8.17
N GLN A 20 -12.17 11.29 7.27
CA GLN A 20 -13.40 12.06 7.40
C GLN A 20 -14.66 11.18 7.34
N VAL A 21 -14.71 10.20 6.42
CA VAL A 21 -15.83 9.26 6.34
C VAL A 21 -15.96 8.44 7.63
N ILE A 22 -14.85 7.88 8.12
CA ILE A 22 -14.84 7.06 9.34
C ILE A 22 -15.25 7.86 10.57
N ALA A 23 -14.80 9.12 10.67
CA ALA A 23 -15.22 10.04 11.74
C ALA A 23 -16.73 10.34 11.66
N GLN A 24 -17.26 10.58 10.46
CA GLN A 24 -18.71 10.82 10.24
C GLN A 24 -19.57 9.59 10.54
N GLU A 25 -19.04 8.38 10.37
CA GLU A 25 -19.69 7.13 10.81
C GLU A 25 -19.70 6.96 12.34
N GLY A 26 -19.02 7.84 13.10
CA GLY A 26 -18.93 7.77 14.55
C GLY A 26 -18.00 6.68 15.07
N ARG A 27 -17.05 6.22 14.25
CA ARG A 27 -16.10 5.14 14.56
C ARG A 27 -14.81 5.71 15.15
N VAL A 28 -14.90 6.19 16.38
CA VAL A 28 -13.81 6.94 17.03
C VAL A 28 -12.52 6.13 17.16
N GLU A 29 -12.60 4.83 17.39
CA GLU A 29 -11.41 3.96 17.51
C GLU A 29 -10.65 3.86 16.19
N GLU A 30 -11.37 3.75 15.07
CA GLU A 30 -10.79 3.73 13.72
C GLU A 30 -10.21 5.11 13.37
N GLU A 31 -10.90 6.20 13.74
CA GLU A 31 -10.39 7.57 13.55
C GLU A 31 -9.07 7.81 14.32
N LEU A 32 -8.99 7.40 15.58
CA LEU A 32 -7.76 7.52 16.39
C LEU A 32 -6.59 6.77 15.75
N TYR A 33 -6.84 5.58 15.22
CA TYR A 33 -5.83 4.81 14.51
C TYR A 33 -5.41 5.50 13.20
N LEU A 34 -6.36 5.94 12.39
CA LEU A 34 -6.09 6.59 11.10
C LEU A 34 -5.30 7.91 11.23
N ILE A 35 -5.40 8.61 12.35
CA ILE A 35 -4.54 9.78 12.62
C ILE A 35 -3.07 9.36 12.82
N THR A 36 -2.85 8.20 13.46
CA THR A 36 -1.50 7.63 13.62
C THR A 36 -0.96 7.17 12.28
N PHE A 37 -1.80 6.50 11.47
CA PHE A 37 -1.50 6.12 10.08
C PHE A 37 -1.05 7.36 9.28
N LEU A 38 -1.85 8.42 9.24
CA LEU A 38 -1.50 9.63 8.49
C LEU A 38 -0.17 10.25 8.95
N TRP A 39 0.11 10.21 10.25
CA TRP A 39 1.39 10.67 10.79
C TRP A 39 2.56 9.78 10.35
N GLU A 40 2.35 8.46 10.26
CA GLU A 40 3.34 7.50 9.77
C GLU A 40 3.70 7.79 8.31
N GLU A 41 2.71 8.02 7.44
CA GLU A 41 2.94 8.39 6.03
C GLU A 41 3.72 9.70 5.87
N ALA A 42 3.39 10.71 6.68
CA ALA A 42 4.12 11.97 6.68
C ALA A 42 5.60 11.77 7.10
N LYS A 43 5.85 10.88 8.06
CA LYS A 43 7.21 10.50 8.49
C LYS A 43 7.95 9.70 7.41
N HIS A 44 7.26 8.85 6.65
CA HIS A 44 7.85 8.10 5.53
C HIS A 44 8.25 9.03 4.39
N THR A 45 7.38 10.00 4.08
CA THR A 45 7.66 11.09 3.14
C THR A 45 8.93 11.85 3.54
N ASP A 46 9.01 12.33 4.79
CA ASP A 46 10.20 13.01 5.32
C ASP A 46 11.45 12.13 5.22
N PHE A 47 11.35 10.84 5.59
CA PHE A 47 12.48 9.91 5.52
C PHE A 47 13.07 9.81 4.11
N PHE A 48 12.23 9.60 3.08
CA PHE A 48 12.74 9.49 1.72
C PHE A 48 13.21 10.83 1.14
N CYS A 49 12.57 11.95 1.49
CA CYS A 49 13.07 13.29 1.15
C CYS A 49 14.48 13.50 1.72
N ARG A 50 14.69 13.21 3.01
CA ARG A 50 16.01 13.32 3.65
C ARG A 50 17.04 12.40 3.03
N PHE A 51 16.67 11.19 2.62
CA PHE A 51 17.61 10.32 1.90
C PHE A 51 18.01 10.92 0.54
N LEU A 52 17.06 11.43 -0.24
CA LEU A 52 17.35 12.04 -1.53
C LEU A 52 18.25 13.26 -1.37
N GLU A 53 17.91 14.17 -0.45
CA GLU A 53 18.67 15.41 -0.24
C GLU A 53 20.02 15.17 0.42
N GLU A 54 20.07 14.45 1.54
CA GLU A 54 21.27 14.34 2.37
C GLU A 54 22.26 13.26 1.89
N VAL A 55 21.76 12.18 1.27
CA VAL A 55 22.61 11.04 0.85
C VAL A 55 22.92 11.08 -0.64
N THR A 56 21.92 11.35 -1.48
CA THR A 56 22.14 11.41 -2.94
C THR A 56 22.55 12.79 -3.43
N GLY A 57 22.23 13.85 -2.67
CA GLY A 57 22.44 15.24 -3.09
C GLY A 57 21.49 15.71 -4.18
N GLU A 58 20.42 14.95 -4.46
CA GLU A 58 19.44 15.28 -5.48
C GLU A 58 18.33 16.17 -4.91
N VAL A 59 18.26 17.41 -5.40
CA VAL A 59 17.23 18.42 -5.06
C VAL A 59 16.41 18.86 -6.28
N ARG A 60 16.59 18.14 -7.40
CA ARG A 60 15.95 18.44 -8.70
C ARG A 60 14.62 17.71 -8.81
N ASP A 61 13.83 18.08 -9.82
CA ASP A 61 12.62 17.34 -10.18
C ASP A 61 12.97 15.92 -10.68
N LEU A 62 12.53 14.93 -9.90
CA LEU A 62 12.73 13.51 -10.18
C LEU A 62 11.51 12.85 -10.86
N SER A 63 10.49 13.63 -11.23
CA SER A 63 9.25 13.13 -11.85
C SER A 63 9.46 12.42 -13.19
N HIS A 64 10.63 12.58 -13.82
CA HIS A 64 11.00 11.84 -15.01
C HIS A 64 11.18 10.32 -14.76
N TYR A 65 11.37 9.89 -13.52
CA TYR A 65 11.37 8.47 -13.15
C TYR A 65 9.96 7.88 -12.99
N HIS A 66 8.92 8.71 -12.95
CA HIS A 66 7.55 8.22 -12.88
C HIS A 66 7.16 7.76 -14.27
N THR A 67 6.82 6.49 -14.41
CA THR A 67 6.42 5.87 -15.68
C THR A 67 4.91 5.92 -15.87
N ASP A 68 4.40 5.44 -17.00
CA ASP A 68 2.97 5.55 -17.32
C ASP A 68 2.10 4.74 -16.36
N ASN A 69 2.49 3.51 -16.00
CA ASN A 69 1.73 2.74 -15.01
C ASN A 69 1.81 3.38 -13.62
N TYR A 70 2.95 3.98 -13.25
CA TYR A 70 3.08 4.70 -11.98
C TYR A 70 2.13 5.91 -11.93
N ARG A 71 2.10 6.73 -12.99
CA ARG A 71 1.17 7.86 -13.09
C ARG A 71 -0.28 7.41 -13.08
N TYR A 72 -0.61 6.36 -13.84
CA TYR A 72 -1.96 5.78 -13.83
C TYR A 72 -2.42 5.43 -12.42
N LEU A 73 -1.56 4.80 -11.62
CA LEU A 73 -1.94 4.40 -10.27
C LEU A 73 -1.92 5.58 -9.29
N PHE A 74 -0.79 6.27 -9.15
CA PHE A 74 -0.60 7.28 -8.09
C PHE A 74 -1.15 8.66 -8.43
N TYR A 75 -1.28 9.03 -9.71
CA TYR A 75 -1.73 10.39 -10.09
C TYR A 75 -3.20 10.41 -10.55
N HIS A 76 -3.78 9.24 -10.81
CA HIS A 76 -5.17 9.11 -11.25
C HIS A 76 -5.95 8.18 -10.33
N THR A 77 -5.65 6.89 -10.35
CA THR A 77 -6.49 5.88 -9.68
C THR A 77 -6.60 6.09 -8.16
N LEU A 78 -5.47 6.23 -7.47
CA LEU A 78 -5.41 6.44 -6.02
C LEU A 78 -6.14 7.72 -5.58
N PRO A 79 -5.79 8.92 -6.09
CA PRO A 79 -6.49 10.14 -5.71
C PRO A 79 -7.95 10.10 -6.11
N GLU A 80 -8.32 9.58 -7.29
CA GLU A 80 -9.74 9.49 -7.68
C GLU A 80 -10.55 8.60 -6.73
N ALA A 81 -10.01 7.45 -6.31
CA ALA A 81 -10.69 6.53 -5.41
C ALA A 81 -10.89 7.13 -4.01
N LEU A 82 -9.89 7.83 -3.47
CA LEU A 82 -9.98 8.46 -2.14
C LEU A 82 -10.77 9.76 -2.16
N GLN A 83 -10.50 10.65 -3.11
CA GLN A 83 -11.23 11.93 -3.21
C GLN A 83 -12.71 11.71 -3.52
N ARG A 84 -13.11 10.57 -4.10
CA ARG A 84 -14.52 10.17 -4.21
C ARG A 84 -15.24 10.16 -2.86
N LEU A 85 -14.55 9.79 -1.78
CA LEU A 85 -15.13 9.72 -0.43
C LEU A 85 -15.60 11.08 0.12
N THR A 86 -15.12 12.18 -0.45
CA THR A 86 -15.57 13.54 -0.07
C THR A 86 -17.04 13.80 -0.40
N HIS A 87 -17.62 13.05 -1.33
CA HIS A 87 -19.00 13.24 -1.82
C HIS A 87 -19.80 11.93 -1.95
N ASP A 88 -19.14 10.78 -1.89
CA ASP A 88 -19.76 9.45 -1.87
C ASP A 88 -19.08 8.59 -0.80
N SER A 89 -19.68 8.55 0.39
CA SER A 89 -19.20 7.76 1.53
C SER A 89 -19.78 6.33 1.57
N SER A 90 -20.37 5.86 0.46
CA SER A 90 -20.97 4.52 0.42
C SER A 90 -19.96 3.41 0.73
N PRO A 91 -20.42 2.26 1.26
CA PRO A 91 -19.56 1.08 1.44
C PRO A 91 -18.83 0.66 0.15
N GLU A 92 -19.45 0.83 -1.02
CA GLU A 92 -18.80 0.55 -2.31
C GLU A 92 -17.62 1.49 -2.57
N ALA A 93 -17.78 2.79 -2.31
CA ALA A 93 -16.69 3.75 -2.47
C ALA A 93 -15.55 3.49 -1.48
N GLN A 94 -15.88 3.16 -0.22
CA GLN A 94 -14.88 2.76 0.79
C GLN A 94 -14.10 1.50 0.39
N VAL A 95 -14.78 0.49 -0.16
CA VAL A 95 -14.13 -0.72 -0.68
C VAL A 95 -13.16 -0.39 -1.81
N ARG A 96 -13.56 0.45 -2.77
CA ARG A 96 -12.67 0.86 -3.88
C ARG A 96 -11.45 1.62 -3.38
N ALA A 97 -11.66 2.56 -2.45
CA ALA A 97 -10.59 3.33 -1.84
C ALA A 97 -9.59 2.44 -1.08
N SER A 98 -10.07 1.60 -0.16
CA SER A 98 -9.20 0.74 0.66
C SER A 98 -8.53 -0.38 -0.15
N ALA A 99 -9.20 -0.93 -1.17
CA ALA A 99 -8.57 -1.88 -2.09
C ALA A 99 -7.42 -1.23 -2.88
N THR A 100 -7.63 0.00 -3.38
CA THR A 100 -6.62 0.73 -4.14
C THR A 100 -5.42 1.11 -3.26
N TYR A 101 -5.69 1.70 -2.10
CA TYR A 101 -4.67 2.14 -1.14
C TYR A 101 -3.99 0.95 -0.47
N ASN A 102 -4.72 0.25 0.40
CA ASN A 102 -4.11 -0.67 1.35
C ASN A 102 -3.71 -2.00 0.70
N MET A 103 -4.45 -2.49 -0.29
CA MET A 103 -4.18 -3.80 -0.88
C MET A 103 -3.22 -3.74 -2.06
N VAL A 104 -3.33 -2.70 -2.90
CA VAL A 104 -2.49 -2.57 -4.11
C VAL A 104 -1.28 -1.67 -3.86
N VAL A 105 -1.48 -0.43 -3.39
CA VAL A 105 -0.36 0.50 -3.16
C VAL A 105 0.55 -0.01 -2.03
N GLU A 106 0.00 -0.25 -0.84
CA GLU A 106 0.79 -0.74 0.30
C GLU A 106 1.03 -2.25 0.21
N GLY A 107 -0.06 -3.01 0.16
CA GLY A 107 -0.08 -4.46 0.30
C GLY A 107 0.56 -5.23 -0.84
N MET A 108 0.83 -4.59 -1.99
CA MET A 108 1.50 -5.22 -3.13
C MET A 108 2.74 -4.44 -3.57
N LEU A 109 2.63 -3.14 -3.87
CA LEU A 109 3.76 -2.36 -4.39
C LEU A 109 4.79 -2.00 -3.33
N ALA A 110 4.38 -1.43 -2.19
CA ALA A 110 5.30 -1.05 -1.11
C ALA A 110 6.04 -2.28 -0.57
N GLU A 111 5.33 -3.38 -0.27
CA GLU A 111 5.92 -4.66 0.15
C GLU A 111 6.94 -5.20 -0.87
N THR A 112 6.65 -5.13 -2.17
CA THR A 112 7.60 -5.54 -3.23
C THR A 112 8.81 -4.60 -3.30
N GLY A 113 8.60 -3.30 -3.11
CA GLY A 113 9.67 -2.31 -3.04
C GLY A 113 10.59 -2.50 -1.82
N TYR A 114 10.05 -2.85 -0.67
CA TYR A 114 10.84 -3.21 0.52
C TYR A 114 11.65 -4.48 0.26
N HIS A 115 11.03 -5.49 -0.37
CA HIS A 115 11.76 -6.69 -0.80
C HIS A 115 12.94 -6.32 -1.73
N ALA A 116 12.77 -5.34 -2.63
CA ALA A 116 13.84 -4.86 -3.49
C ALA A 116 14.96 -4.18 -2.72
N TYR A 117 14.63 -3.32 -1.74
CA TYR A 117 15.63 -2.70 -0.87
C TYR A 117 16.45 -3.71 -0.08
N PHE A 118 15.81 -4.69 0.56
CA PHE A 118 16.54 -5.70 1.32
C PHE A 118 17.39 -6.58 0.39
N THR A 119 16.82 -7.04 -0.72
CA THR A 119 17.55 -7.87 -1.70
C THR A 119 18.77 -7.14 -2.26
N ALA A 120 18.63 -5.87 -2.65
CA ALA A 120 19.73 -5.09 -3.20
C ALA A 120 20.76 -4.67 -2.15
N LEU A 121 20.33 -4.17 -0.99
CA LEU A 121 21.23 -3.53 -0.02
C LEU A 121 21.78 -4.48 1.02
N GLU A 122 21.00 -5.46 1.48
CA GLU A 122 21.44 -6.39 2.53
C GLU A 122 22.46 -7.38 2.00
N ARG A 123 22.19 -7.98 0.82
CA ARG A 123 23.12 -8.91 0.15
C ARG A 123 24.50 -8.28 -0.12
N ASN A 124 24.53 -6.96 -0.33
CA ASN A 124 25.74 -6.21 -0.64
C ASN A 124 26.32 -5.47 0.59
N ASN A 125 25.71 -5.60 1.77
CA ASN A 125 26.07 -4.88 3.00
C ASN A 125 26.20 -3.34 2.82
N LEU A 126 25.25 -2.75 2.09
CA LEU A 126 25.23 -1.31 1.78
C LEU A 126 24.22 -0.55 2.63
N LEU A 127 24.41 0.77 2.72
CA LEU A 127 23.45 1.76 3.24
C LEU A 127 22.71 1.30 4.52
N PRO A 128 23.41 1.03 5.63
CA PRO A 128 22.78 0.50 6.84
C PRO A 128 21.71 1.45 7.43
N GLY A 129 21.87 2.76 7.26
CA GLY A 129 20.85 3.75 7.63
C GLY A 129 19.56 3.59 6.81
N GLN A 130 19.68 3.44 5.49
CA GLN A 130 18.53 3.20 4.62
C GLN A 130 17.83 1.89 4.95
N ARG A 131 18.58 0.80 5.13
CA ARG A 131 18.02 -0.50 5.52
C ARG A 131 17.24 -0.42 6.83
N LYS A 132 17.80 0.28 7.83
CA LYS A 132 17.14 0.47 9.12
C LYS A 132 15.86 1.32 8.99
N GLY A 133 15.90 2.37 8.19
CA GLY A 133 14.72 3.17 7.88
C GLY A 133 13.64 2.34 7.22
N VAL A 134 13.94 1.66 6.11
CA VAL A 134 13.00 0.76 5.40
C VAL A 134 12.43 -0.32 6.33
N ALA A 135 13.22 -0.85 7.27
CA ALA A 135 12.70 -1.79 8.27
C ALA A 135 11.67 -1.16 9.22
N TYR A 136 11.80 0.13 9.57
CA TYR A 136 10.78 0.84 10.33
C TYR A 136 9.53 1.14 9.49
N LEU A 137 9.70 1.54 8.23
CA LEU A 137 8.56 1.73 7.31
C LEU A 137 7.74 0.45 7.20
N LYS A 138 8.41 -0.68 6.93
CA LYS A 138 7.77 -2.00 6.86
C LYS A 138 7.01 -2.38 8.14
N GLN A 139 7.48 -1.92 9.32
CA GLN A 139 6.77 -2.17 10.59
C GLN A 139 5.51 -1.32 10.72
N ASP A 140 5.50 -0.11 10.19
CA ASP A 140 4.33 0.77 10.17
C ASP A 140 3.29 0.22 9.18
N GLU A 141 3.75 -0.11 7.97
CA GLU A 141 2.96 -0.65 6.87
C GLU A 141 2.22 -1.95 7.19
N SER A 142 2.80 -2.81 8.04
CA SER A 142 2.07 -4.01 8.49
C SER A 142 0.77 -3.64 9.21
N ARG A 143 0.73 -2.51 9.92
CA ARG A 143 -0.49 -2.01 10.57
C ARG A 143 -1.43 -1.37 9.57
N HIS A 144 -0.90 -0.62 8.59
CA HIS A 144 -1.70 0.04 7.56
C HIS A 144 -2.49 -1.00 6.74
N ILE A 145 -1.78 -2.04 6.28
CA ILE A 145 -2.36 -3.18 5.58
C ILE A 145 -3.36 -3.90 6.48
N ALA A 146 -3.03 -4.15 7.75
CA ALA A 146 -3.94 -4.80 8.70
C ALA A 146 -5.26 -4.03 8.87
N TYR A 147 -5.19 -2.69 8.93
CA TYR A 147 -6.39 -1.84 8.96
C TYR A 147 -7.19 -1.95 7.67
N GLY A 148 -6.54 -1.90 6.50
CA GLY A 148 -7.22 -2.12 5.22
C GLY A 148 -7.92 -3.48 5.16
N VAL A 149 -7.25 -4.54 5.64
CA VAL A 149 -7.84 -5.88 5.77
C VAL A 149 -9.07 -5.85 6.68
N PHE A 150 -8.97 -5.22 7.85
CA PHE A 150 -10.07 -5.08 8.79
C PHE A 150 -11.26 -4.32 8.17
N LEU A 151 -11.01 -3.17 7.54
CA LEU A 151 -12.02 -2.33 6.92
C LEU A 151 -12.77 -3.09 5.81
N LEU A 152 -12.04 -3.68 4.88
CA LEU A 152 -12.62 -4.47 3.79
C LEU A 152 -13.40 -5.68 4.32
N SER A 153 -12.84 -6.38 5.30
CA SER A 153 -13.49 -7.54 5.92
C SER A 153 -14.80 -7.17 6.59
N ARG A 154 -14.85 -6.07 7.38
CA ARG A 154 -16.09 -5.64 8.05
C ARG A 154 -17.15 -5.19 7.06
N LEU A 155 -16.76 -4.52 5.98
CA LEU A 155 -17.70 -4.04 4.96
C LEU A 155 -18.31 -5.22 4.19
N ILE A 156 -17.47 -6.16 3.73
CA ILE A 156 -17.92 -7.34 2.97
C ILE A 156 -18.71 -8.32 3.85
N ALA A 157 -18.34 -8.50 5.11
CA ALA A 157 -19.13 -9.29 6.07
C ALA A 157 -20.53 -8.69 6.26
N ALA A 158 -20.66 -7.37 6.31
CA ALA A 158 -21.94 -6.68 6.43
C ALA A 158 -22.78 -6.73 5.14
N ASN A 159 -22.14 -6.79 3.96
CA ASN A 159 -22.81 -6.90 2.67
C ASN A 159 -21.95 -7.69 1.66
N ASP A 160 -22.27 -8.98 1.48
CA ASP A 160 -21.51 -9.89 0.60
C ASP A 160 -21.45 -9.40 -0.87
N ALA A 161 -22.41 -8.58 -1.31
CA ALA A 161 -22.40 -8.02 -2.67
C ALA A 161 -21.17 -7.11 -2.92
N LEU A 162 -20.57 -6.55 -1.86
CA LEU A 162 -19.35 -5.75 -1.95
C LEU A 162 -18.11 -6.58 -2.35
N TRP A 163 -18.17 -7.91 -2.24
CA TRP A 163 -17.11 -8.79 -2.72
C TRP A 163 -16.82 -8.55 -4.21
N VAL A 164 -17.86 -8.40 -5.03
CA VAL A 164 -17.71 -8.16 -6.47
C VAL A 164 -16.97 -6.84 -6.73
N VAL A 165 -17.30 -5.80 -5.97
CA VAL A 165 -16.63 -4.49 -6.06
C VAL A 165 -15.16 -4.58 -5.70
N PHE A 166 -14.84 -5.32 -4.64
CA PHE A 166 -13.47 -5.58 -4.21
C PHE A 166 -12.68 -6.35 -5.28
N GLU A 167 -13.22 -7.48 -5.73
CA GLU A 167 -12.58 -8.36 -6.71
C GLU A 167 -12.36 -7.65 -8.05
N GLU A 168 -13.34 -6.91 -8.56
CA GLU A 168 -13.21 -6.11 -9.77
C GLU A 168 -12.12 -5.04 -9.63
N THR A 169 -12.05 -4.37 -8.48
CA THR A 169 -11.01 -3.35 -8.23
C THR A 169 -9.63 -4.00 -8.21
N MET A 170 -9.45 -5.10 -7.48
CA MET A 170 -8.18 -5.84 -7.43
C MET A 170 -7.74 -6.33 -8.82
N ASN A 171 -8.66 -6.94 -9.58
CA ASN A 171 -8.37 -7.43 -10.93
C ASN A 171 -8.06 -6.32 -11.94
N THR A 172 -8.65 -5.14 -11.76
CA THR A 172 -8.36 -3.97 -12.60
C THR A 172 -6.96 -3.44 -12.36
N LEU A 173 -6.50 -3.46 -11.10
CA LEU A 173 -5.26 -2.80 -10.69
C LEU A 173 -4.03 -3.70 -10.68
N VAL A 174 -4.20 -5.03 -10.70
CA VAL A 174 -3.06 -5.97 -10.70
C VAL A 174 -2.13 -5.76 -11.89
N MET A 175 -2.67 -5.56 -13.10
CA MET A 175 -1.84 -5.40 -14.30
C MET A 175 -1.07 -4.08 -14.31
N PRO A 176 -1.67 -2.92 -13.99
CA PRO A 176 -0.92 -1.68 -13.78
C PRO A 176 0.16 -1.80 -12.70
N ALA A 177 -0.13 -2.44 -11.56
CA ALA A 177 0.84 -2.64 -10.49
C ALA A 177 2.05 -3.47 -10.95
N LEU A 178 1.81 -4.58 -11.66
CA LEU A 178 2.89 -5.35 -12.30
C LEU A 178 3.63 -4.54 -13.36
N GLY A 179 2.93 -3.68 -14.10
CA GLY A 179 3.51 -2.76 -15.05
C GLY A 179 4.59 -1.86 -14.44
N ILE A 180 4.36 -1.32 -13.24
CA ILE A 180 5.34 -0.50 -12.50
C ILE A 180 6.61 -1.31 -12.22
N ILE A 181 6.47 -2.58 -11.83
CA ILE A 181 7.61 -3.46 -11.55
C ILE A 181 8.39 -3.69 -12.84
N ASN A 182 7.73 -4.16 -13.90
CA ASN A 182 8.38 -4.47 -15.18
C ASN A 182 9.07 -3.24 -15.78
N GLU A 183 8.41 -2.07 -15.71
CA GLU A 183 8.99 -0.81 -16.16
C GLU A 183 10.29 -0.50 -15.41
N ALA A 184 10.34 -0.68 -14.09
CA ALA A 184 11.56 -0.44 -13.31
C ALA A 184 12.76 -1.29 -13.78
N PHE A 185 12.54 -2.53 -14.21
CA PHE A 185 13.59 -3.39 -14.78
C PHE A 185 13.95 -3.02 -16.22
N SER A 186 12.96 -2.63 -17.04
CA SER A 186 13.14 -2.32 -18.46
C SER A 186 14.10 -1.15 -18.75
N HIS A 187 14.39 -0.31 -17.75
CA HIS A 187 15.36 0.79 -17.86
C HIS A 187 16.83 0.34 -17.87
N TYR A 188 17.11 -0.94 -17.65
CA TYR A 188 18.46 -1.46 -17.50
C TYR A 188 18.76 -2.58 -18.51
N ASP A 189 19.80 -2.39 -19.35
CA ASP A 189 20.32 -3.48 -20.19
C ASP A 189 20.93 -4.62 -19.35
N VAL A 190 21.55 -4.26 -18.23
CA VAL A 190 22.08 -5.18 -17.22
C VAL A 190 21.54 -4.75 -15.87
N ILE A 191 20.69 -5.60 -15.28
CA ILE A 191 20.03 -5.30 -14.02
C ILE A 191 21.07 -5.16 -12.89
N PRO A 192 21.10 -4.02 -12.18
CA PRO A 192 22.05 -3.81 -11.09
C PRO A 192 21.73 -4.70 -9.88
N PHE A 193 22.71 -4.86 -8.99
CA PHE A 193 22.60 -5.65 -7.74
C PHE A 193 22.24 -7.13 -7.93
N GLY A 194 22.27 -7.65 -9.16
CA GLY A 194 21.92 -9.04 -9.47
C GLY A 194 20.44 -9.36 -9.20
N LEU A 195 19.56 -8.36 -9.30
CA LEU A 195 18.12 -8.55 -9.16
C LEU A 195 17.56 -9.31 -10.39
N VAL A 196 16.53 -10.12 -10.15
CA VAL A 196 15.85 -10.92 -11.18
C VAL A 196 14.40 -10.48 -11.22
N GLU A 197 13.94 -9.94 -12.35
CA GLU A 197 12.58 -9.39 -12.52
C GLU A 197 11.49 -10.39 -12.08
N ASP A 198 11.61 -11.65 -12.51
CA ASP A 198 10.66 -12.73 -12.18
C ASP A 198 10.51 -12.93 -10.66
N ASP A 199 11.55 -12.72 -9.85
CA ASP A 199 11.45 -12.85 -8.39
C ASP A 199 10.49 -11.79 -7.81
N PHE A 200 10.52 -10.57 -8.35
CA PHE A 200 9.69 -9.45 -7.89
C PHE A 200 8.26 -9.56 -8.40
N VAL A 201 8.07 -9.98 -9.65
CA VAL A 201 6.74 -10.27 -10.21
C VAL A 201 6.06 -11.38 -9.40
N ASN A 202 6.77 -12.46 -9.11
CA ASN A 202 6.26 -13.57 -8.31
C ASN A 202 5.96 -13.14 -6.86
N TYR A 203 6.84 -12.33 -6.25
CA TYR A 203 6.61 -11.79 -4.91
C TYR A 203 5.34 -10.92 -4.87
N ALA A 204 5.18 -9.98 -5.81
CA ALA A 204 4.03 -9.10 -5.89
C ALA A 204 2.72 -9.90 -6.11
N MET A 205 2.73 -10.88 -7.00
CA MET A 205 1.59 -11.77 -7.20
C MET A 205 1.26 -12.62 -5.97
N GLY A 206 2.28 -13.07 -5.24
CA GLY A 206 2.11 -13.76 -3.97
C GLY A 206 1.41 -12.88 -2.93
N GLN A 207 1.82 -11.62 -2.80
CA GLN A 207 1.16 -10.65 -1.92
C GLN A 207 -0.29 -10.40 -2.34
N PHE A 208 -0.53 -10.15 -3.63
CA PHE A 208 -1.87 -9.97 -4.18
C PHE A 208 -2.81 -11.15 -3.83
N GLN A 209 -2.35 -12.38 -4.07
CA GLN A 209 -3.14 -13.60 -3.80
C GLN A 209 -3.41 -13.78 -2.31
N LYS A 210 -2.42 -13.50 -1.44
CA LYS A 210 -2.60 -13.56 0.01
C LYS A 210 -3.69 -12.62 0.48
N ARG A 211 -3.69 -11.37 0.01
CA ARG A 211 -4.71 -10.37 0.39
C ARG A 211 -6.09 -10.76 -0.11
N LEU A 212 -6.21 -11.19 -1.36
CA LEU A 212 -7.50 -11.66 -1.90
C LEU A 212 -8.07 -12.82 -1.07
N ALA A 213 -7.26 -13.84 -0.78
CA ALA A 213 -7.67 -14.97 0.04
C ALA A 213 -7.99 -14.58 1.49
N ARG A 214 -7.31 -13.56 2.04
CA ARG A 214 -7.57 -13.05 3.39
C ARG A 214 -8.94 -12.39 3.48
N ILE A 215 -9.28 -11.54 2.52
CA ILE A 215 -10.59 -10.86 2.47
C ILE A 215 -11.71 -11.84 2.13
N GLU A 216 -11.46 -12.84 1.28
CA GLU A 216 -12.47 -13.84 0.92
C GLU A 216 -13.00 -14.58 2.16
N LYS A 217 -12.13 -14.85 3.15
CA LYS A 217 -12.51 -15.49 4.42
C LYS A 217 -13.49 -14.67 5.27
N ALA A 218 -13.61 -13.36 5.03
CA ALA A 218 -14.53 -12.49 5.75
C ALA A 218 -15.99 -12.67 5.30
N ARG A 219 -16.21 -13.27 4.12
CA ARG A 219 -17.55 -13.46 3.56
C ARG A 219 -18.39 -14.36 4.45
N GLY A 220 -19.55 -13.85 4.87
CA GLY A 220 -20.48 -14.55 5.77
C GLY A 220 -20.01 -14.67 7.23
N ALA A 221 -18.88 -14.06 7.60
CA ALA A 221 -18.40 -14.02 8.99
C ALA A 221 -19.19 -12.98 9.82
N SER A 222 -19.28 -13.17 11.13
CA SER A 222 -19.79 -12.12 12.03
C SER A 222 -18.72 -11.05 12.30
N ILE A 223 -19.11 -9.89 12.84
CA ILE A 223 -18.12 -8.87 13.23
C ILE A 223 -17.18 -9.36 14.34
N GLU A 224 -17.68 -10.18 15.27
CA GLU A 224 -16.87 -10.84 16.29
C GLU A 224 -15.86 -11.82 15.67
N ASP A 225 -16.26 -12.56 14.63
CA ASP A 225 -15.35 -13.42 13.87
C ASP A 225 -14.26 -12.59 13.20
N ILE A 226 -14.61 -11.44 12.60
CA ILE A 226 -13.62 -10.52 12.00
C ILE A 226 -12.62 -10.05 13.06
N TYR A 227 -13.08 -9.62 14.24
CA TYR A 227 -12.17 -9.21 15.31
C TYR A 227 -11.23 -10.35 15.75
N GLN A 228 -11.74 -11.57 15.85
CA GLN A 228 -10.94 -12.73 16.23
C GLN A 228 -9.93 -13.13 15.13
N ILE A 229 -10.35 -13.09 13.86
CA ILE A 229 -9.51 -13.35 12.70
C ILE A 229 -8.37 -12.32 12.63
N THR A 230 -8.68 -11.03 12.78
CA THR A 230 -7.70 -9.94 12.81
C THR A 230 -6.72 -10.13 13.96
N LYS A 231 -7.21 -10.45 15.16
CA LYS A 231 -6.35 -10.73 16.32
C LYS A 231 -5.38 -11.88 16.06
N ASN A 232 -5.84 -12.98 15.49
CA ASN A 232 -4.99 -14.12 15.20
C ASN A 232 -3.89 -13.79 14.16
N ALA A 233 -4.18 -12.99 13.13
CA ALA A 233 -3.14 -12.57 12.18
C ALA A 233 -2.08 -11.67 12.80
N ILE A 234 -2.48 -10.78 13.71
CA ILE A 234 -1.54 -9.95 14.47
C ILE A 234 -0.63 -10.85 15.33
N ASP A 235 -1.21 -11.85 16.01
CA ASP A 235 -0.44 -12.77 16.87
C ASP A 235 0.50 -13.69 16.06
N GLU A 236 0.20 -13.95 14.79
CA GLU A 236 0.99 -14.79 13.88
C GLU A 236 2.00 -14.01 13.01
N ASP A 237 2.04 -12.67 13.09
CA ASP A 237 2.86 -11.78 12.25
C ASP A 237 2.57 -11.95 10.73
N ASP A 238 1.33 -12.32 10.40
CA ASP A 238 0.83 -12.62 9.03
C ASP A 238 -0.18 -11.55 8.55
N ALA A 239 0.07 -10.29 8.91
CA ALA A 239 -0.71 -9.14 8.47
C ALA A 239 -0.62 -8.88 6.97
#